data_AF-A0A928PDX7-F1
#
_entry.id   AF-A0A928PDX7-F1
#
_cell.length_a   1.000
_cell.length_b   1.000
_cell.length_c   1.000
_cell.angle_alpha   90.00
_cell.angle_beta   90.00
_cell.angle_gamma   90.00
#
_symmetry.space_group_name_H-M   'P 1'
#
loop_
_entity.id
_entity.type
_entity.pdbx_description
1 polymer ?
#
loop_
_entity_poly.entity_id
_entity_poly.type
_entity_poly.pdbx_seq_one_letter_code
_entity_poly.pdbx_strand_id
1 'polypeptide(L)'
;MGAIYFGRDPTLMGTVIRYNYFHDMGNAYGGIGQFSVYLDDGNMGAEIYGNLFVRAAGIESAGGTSQAAIMHHGVQFSHIYNNIFADTSVAFRFVDWRGTHGIQQEGWFLWLFDRNADHLHESVQKMRAVDFDSQLWRIHYAGTIWENLYTYATSDKIARMQSMSDKDIRKEAAKTAPKDSNEMNGNLFVSIPHITSGGSCNFHDNLEADPSLFKDPEHNDWELTAEGLEFVEKECPGFEPLPFSSMGREG
;
A
#
# COMPACT_ATOMS: atom_id res chain seq x y z
N MET A 1 3.75 11.96 8.53
CA MET A 1 3.12 12.20 7.22
C MET A 1 4.01 11.66 6.12
N GLY A 2 3.42 11.27 4.98
CA GLY A 2 4.18 10.83 3.81
C GLY A 2 4.46 11.99 2.85
N ALA A 3 5.44 11.84 1.94
CA ALA A 3 5.58 12.75 0.79
C ALA A 3 4.33 12.69 -0.09
N ILE A 4 3.80 11.48 -0.28
CA ILE A 4 2.44 11.24 -0.76
C ILE A 4 1.59 10.78 0.43
N TYR A 5 0.46 11.44 0.62
CA TYR A 5 -0.47 11.16 1.71
C TYR A 5 -1.92 11.26 1.25
N PHE A 6 -2.72 10.23 1.51
CA PHE A 6 -4.18 10.29 1.38
C PHE A 6 -4.89 9.17 2.14
N GLY A 7 -6.20 9.34 2.35
CA GLY A 7 -7.12 8.31 2.83
C GLY A 7 -8.28 8.93 3.60
N ARG A 8 -8.88 8.20 4.56
CA ARG A 8 -10.16 8.57 5.21
C ARG A 8 -11.32 8.75 4.23
N ASP A 9 -11.19 8.20 3.04
CA ASP A 9 -12.17 8.33 1.97
C ASP A 9 -12.12 7.08 1.07
N PRO A 10 -13.19 6.25 1.06
CA PRO A 10 -13.25 5.05 0.24
C PRO A 10 -13.41 5.36 -1.26
N THR A 11 -13.64 6.62 -1.65
CA THR A 11 -13.83 7.04 -3.04
C THR A 11 -12.56 7.46 -3.74
N LEU A 12 -11.42 7.51 -3.03
CA LEU A 12 -10.07 7.77 -3.58
C LEU A 12 -9.51 6.59 -4.39
N MET A 13 -10.39 5.90 -5.12
CA MET A 13 -10.07 4.83 -6.05
C MET A 13 -9.40 5.41 -7.31
N GLY A 14 -8.73 4.56 -8.07
CA GLY A 14 -7.98 4.99 -9.26
C GLY A 14 -6.61 5.61 -8.96
N THR A 15 -6.16 5.58 -7.70
CA THR A 15 -4.87 6.17 -7.32
C THR A 15 -3.70 5.29 -7.75
N VAL A 16 -2.87 5.82 -8.64
CA VAL A 16 -1.66 5.15 -9.14
C VAL A 16 -0.43 5.96 -8.78
N ILE A 17 0.52 5.34 -8.07
CA ILE A 17 1.81 5.92 -7.71
C ILE A 17 2.89 5.17 -8.50
N ARG A 18 3.41 5.79 -9.56
CA ARG A 18 4.39 5.15 -10.43
C ARG A 18 5.48 6.05 -10.94
N TYR A 19 6.65 5.46 -11.22
CA TYR A 19 7.80 6.12 -11.84
C TYR A 19 8.33 7.32 -11.03
N ASN A 20 8.26 7.22 -9.70
CA ASN A 20 8.80 8.22 -8.78
C ASN A 20 10.14 7.77 -8.20
N TYR A 21 11.01 8.74 -7.90
CA TYR A 21 12.22 8.53 -7.14
C TYR A 21 12.08 9.16 -5.75
N PHE A 22 11.87 8.32 -4.73
CA PHE A 22 11.86 8.75 -3.33
C PHE A 22 13.25 8.52 -2.75
N HIS A 23 13.91 9.59 -2.33
CA HIS A 23 15.26 9.48 -1.79
C HIS A 23 15.52 10.36 -0.58
N ASP A 24 16.36 9.85 0.32
CA ASP A 24 16.80 10.57 1.52
C ASP A 24 15.61 11.06 2.36
N MET A 25 14.59 10.21 2.44
CA MET A 25 13.35 10.50 3.15
C MET A 25 13.55 10.26 4.64
N GLY A 26 13.40 11.32 5.42
CA GLY A 26 13.52 11.26 6.88
C GLY A 26 13.75 12.64 7.47
N ASN A 27 13.95 12.72 8.79
CA ASN A 27 14.45 13.95 9.41
C ASN A 27 15.50 13.65 10.49
N ALA A 28 16.38 14.61 10.74
CA ALA A 28 17.43 14.51 11.74
C ALA A 28 16.93 14.58 13.20
N TYR A 29 15.65 14.87 13.41
CA TYR A 29 15.04 15.04 14.74
C TYR A 29 14.45 13.73 15.30
N GLY A 30 14.42 12.66 14.50
CA GLY A 30 13.81 11.38 14.87
C GLY A 30 12.28 11.44 14.98
N GLY A 31 11.67 10.33 15.39
CA GLY A 31 10.24 10.23 15.70
C GLY A 31 9.40 9.37 14.74
N ILE A 32 8.12 9.21 15.09
CA ILE A 32 7.13 8.46 14.32
C ILE A 32 6.60 9.34 13.18
N GLY A 33 6.34 8.73 12.02
CA GLY A 33 5.59 9.38 10.96
C GLY A 33 6.43 9.92 9.80
N GLN A 34 7.52 9.26 9.45
CA GLN A 34 8.30 9.56 8.24
C GLN A 34 8.12 8.41 7.26
N PHE A 35 7.45 8.70 6.14
CA PHE A 35 7.16 7.71 5.11
C PHE A 35 7.32 8.36 3.74
N SER A 36 7.61 7.58 2.71
CA SER A 36 7.56 8.09 1.33
C SER A 36 6.11 8.15 0.86
N VAL A 37 5.40 7.04 0.99
CA VAL A 37 3.97 6.92 0.71
C VAL A 37 3.25 6.53 2.00
N TYR A 38 2.23 7.28 2.39
CA TYR A 38 1.41 6.97 3.55
C TYR A 38 -0.08 7.00 3.20
N LEU A 39 -0.70 5.83 3.23
CA LEU A 39 -2.14 5.66 3.01
C LEU A 39 -2.85 5.51 4.37
N ASP A 40 -3.74 6.45 4.69
CA ASP A 40 -4.21 6.73 6.06
C ASP A 40 -5.56 7.47 6.10
N ASP A 41 -6.51 7.21 6.98
CA ASP A 41 -6.85 6.00 7.70
C ASP A 41 -7.95 5.30 6.91
N GLY A 42 -7.74 4.04 6.55
CA GLY A 42 -8.64 3.36 5.63
C GLY A 42 -8.67 4.04 4.25
N ASN A 43 -9.02 3.25 3.25
CA ASN A 43 -9.34 3.59 1.86
C ASN A 43 -9.31 2.28 1.06
N MET A 44 -9.40 2.37 -0.26
CA MET A 44 -9.43 1.25 -1.19
C MET A 44 -8.04 0.95 -1.82
N GLY A 45 -6.97 1.46 -1.21
CA GLY A 45 -5.61 1.19 -1.65
C GLY A 45 -5.21 1.92 -2.93
N ALA A 46 -3.99 1.61 -3.38
CA ALA A 46 -3.41 2.12 -4.60
C ALA A 46 -2.65 1.04 -5.37
N GLU A 47 -2.49 1.29 -6.67
CA GLU A 47 -1.47 0.65 -7.49
C GLU A 47 -0.15 1.41 -7.27
N ILE A 48 0.87 0.74 -6.74
CA ILE A 48 2.17 1.33 -6.42
C ILE A 48 3.26 0.55 -7.15
N TYR A 49 3.76 1.08 -8.26
CA TYR A 49 4.70 0.33 -9.09
C TYR A 49 5.70 1.15 -9.87
N GLY A 50 6.81 0.53 -10.26
CA GLY A 50 7.82 1.19 -11.07
C GLY A 50 8.54 2.33 -10.34
N ASN A 51 8.48 2.38 -9.00
CA ASN A 51 9.12 3.41 -8.20
C ASN A 51 10.48 2.94 -7.68
N LEU A 52 11.37 3.90 -7.44
CA LEU A 52 12.63 3.71 -6.76
C LEU A 52 12.56 4.36 -5.37
N PHE A 53 12.78 3.58 -4.32
CA PHE A 53 12.82 4.00 -2.93
C PHE A 53 14.23 3.82 -2.38
N VAL A 54 15.01 4.90 -2.22
CA VAL A 54 16.41 4.82 -1.75
C VAL A 54 16.56 5.59 -0.44
N ARG A 55 16.94 4.94 0.67
CA ARG A 55 16.96 5.60 1.99
C ARG A 55 15.61 6.30 2.27
N ALA A 56 14.54 5.58 1.93
CA ALA A 56 13.18 6.10 1.80
C ALA A 56 12.34 6.02 3.09
N ALA A 57 12.97 5.56 4.16
CA ALA A 57 12.56 5.64 5.56
C ALA A 57 13.83 5.70 6.40
N GLY A 58 13.79 6.44 7.51
CA GLY A 58 14.98 6.80 8.27
C GLY A 58 15.89 5.62 8.62
N ILE A 59 17.18 5.94 8.71
CA ILE A 59 18.24 4.99 9.01
C ILE A 59 18.10 4.55 10.47
N GLU A 60 18.32 3.27 10.76
CA GLU A 60 18.23 2.67 12.11
C GLU A 60 19.00 3.47 13.18
N SER A 61 20.08 4.16 12.78
CA SER A 61 20.88 5.07 13.62
C SER A 61 20.10 6.28 14.18
N ALA A 62 18.94 6.62 13.62
CA ALA A 62 18.03 7.65 14.11
C ALA A 62 16.94 7.12 15.05
N GLY A 63 17.01 5.83 15.45
CA GLY A 63 16.21 5.26 16.53
C GLY A 63 14.75 4.90 16.19
N GLY A 64 14.40 4.72 14.91
CA GLY A 64 13.02 4.47 14.49
C GLY A 64 12.80 3.16 13.75
N THR A 65 12.46 2.07 14.45
CA THR A 65 11.93 0.82 13.84
C THR A 65 10.47 0.93 13.39
N SER A 66 9.88 2.12 13.49
CA SER A 66 8.48 2.43 13.18
C SER A 66 8.29 3.18 11.86
N GLN A 67 9.36 3.37 11.10
CA GLN A 67 9.35 4.07 9.81
C GLN A 67 9.38 3.04 8.67
N ALA A 68 8.81 3.38 7.51
CA ALA A 68 8.80 2.52 6.33
C ALA A 68 8.66 3.35 5.05
N ALA A 69 9.17 2.84 3.93
CA ALA A 69 9.03 3.53 2.65
C ALA A 69 7.53 3.69 2.31
N ILE A 70 6.77 2.62 2.45
CA ILE A 70 5.32 2.61 2.31
C ILE A 70 4.67 2.27 3.64
N MET A 71 3.71 3.08 4.08
CA MET A 71 2.93 2.86 5.29
C MET A 71 1.44 2.81 4.98
N HIS A 72 0.77 1.76 5.43
CA HIS A 72 -0.69 1.64 5.38
C HIS A 72 -1.27 1.58 6.79
N HIS A 73 -2.34 2.34 7.03
CA HIS A 73 -3.14 2.24 8.26
C HIS A 73 -4.59 1.89 7.92
N GLY A 74 -4.99 0.64 8.18
CA GLY A 74 -6.33 0.13 7.89
C GLY A 74 -6.67 -0.11 6.41
N VAL A 75 -5.77 0.24 5.49
CA VAL A 75 -5.99 0.20 4.03
C VAL A 75 -6.17 -1.21 3.49
N GLN A 76 -7.02 -1.36 2.48
CA GLN A 76 -7.31 -2.63 1.80
C GLN A 76 -7.07 -2.53 0.30
N PHE A 77 -6.81 -3.66 -0.36
CA PHE A 77 -6.72 -3.83 -1.82
C PHE A 77 -5.59 -3.09 -2.53
N SER A 78 -4.55 -2.64 -1.82
CA SER A 78 -3.39 -2.09 -2.52
C SER A 78 -2.59 -3.19 -3.22
N HIS A 79 -1.99 -2.84 -4.35
CA HIS A 79 -1.08 -3.70 -5.09
C HIS A 79 0.27 -3.00 -5.26
N ILE A 80 1.30 -3.55 -4.66
CA ILE A 80 2.66 -2.99 -4.60
C ILE A 80 3.60 -3.91 -5.37
N TYR A 81 4.00 -3.52 -6.59
CA TYR A 81 4.78 -4.39 -7.46
C TYR A 81 5.77 -3.64 -8.33
N ASN A 82 6.76 -4.35 -8.86
CA ASN A 82 7.74 -3.78 -9.78
C ASN A 82 8.46 -2.52 -9.23
N ASN A 83 8.73 -2.47 -7.93
CA ASN A 83 9.49 -1.38 -7.32
C ASN A 83 10.90 -1.87 -6.94
N ILE A 84 11.83 -0.92 -6.85
CA ILE A 84 13.14 -1.14 -6.24
C ILE A 84 13.17 -0.41 -4.92
N PHE A 85 13.45 -1.13 -3.84
CA PHE A 85 13.74 -0.56 -2.53
C PHE A 85 15.22 -0.80 -2.22
N ALA A 86 15.94 0.26 -1.87
CA ALA A 86 17.36 0.18 -1.55
C ALA A 86 17.70 1.01 -0.30
N ASP A 87 18.56 0.46 0.54
CA ASP A 87 19.10 1.13 1.74
C ASP A 87 18.01 1.76 2.64
N THR A 88 16.82 1.16 2.68
CA THR A 88 15.70 1.61 3.53
C THR A 88 15.54 0.68 4.72
N SER A 89 15.18 1.20 5.89
CA SER A 89 15.02 0.39 7.10
C SER A 89 13.87 -0.60 7.01
N VAL A 90 12.71 -0.13 6.55
CA VAL A 90 11.55 -0.97 6.25
C VAL A 90 10.98 -0.60 4.88
N ALA A 91 10.67 -1.59 4.03
CA ALA A 91 10.03 -1.33 2.74
C ALA A 91 8.53 -1.06 2.92
N PHE A 92 7.83 -1.96 3.62
CA PHE A 92 6.38 -1.85 3.82
C PHE A 92 5.98 -2.05 5.27
N ARG A 93 5.20 -1.11 5.81
CA ARG A 93 4.56 -1.23 7.11
C ARG A 93 3.05 -1.22 6.97
N PHE A 94 2.40 -2.17 7.61
CA PHE A 94 0.94 -2.22 7.68
C PHE A 94 0.47 -2.21 9.12
N VAL A 95 -0.43 -1.30 9.46
CA VAL A 95 -1.21 -1.36 10.69
C VAL A 95 -2.59 -1.87 10.33
N ASP A 96 -2.83 -3.12 10.68
CA ASP A 96 -4.10 -3.78 10.42
C ASP A 96 -5.21 -3.27 11.34
N TRP A 97 -6.45 -3.37 10.86
CA TRP A 97 -7.66 -3.12 11.63
C TRP A 97 -8.38 -4.43 11.90
N ARG A 98 -7.62 -5.42 12.38
CA ARG A 98 -8.18 -6.74 12.70
C ARG A 98 -9.14 -6.66 13.87
N GLY A 99 -10.19 -7.47 13.81
CA GLY A 99 -11.10 -7.63 14.94
C GLY A 99 -10.68 -8.73 15.90
N THR A 100 -11.56 -9.03 16.86
CA THR A 100 -11.28 -9.97 17.95
C THR A 100 -11.14 -11.42 17.49
N HIS A 101 -11.48 -11.75 16.24
CA HIS A 101 -11.54 -13.12 15.72
C HIS A 101 -10.39 -13.50 14.79
N GLY A 102 -9.33 -12.69 14.68
CA GLY A 102 -8.11 -13.06 13.95
C GLY A 102 -7.85 -12.21 12.70
N ILE A 103 -7.62 -12.84 11.55
CA ILE A 103 -7.06 -12.19 10.34
C ILE A 103 -8.04 -11.27 9.57
N GLN A 104 -9.31 -11.20 9.96
CA GLN A 104 -10.32 -10.37 9.29
C GLN A 104 -10.14 -8.90 9.65
N GLN A 105 -10.17 -8.02 8.65
CA GLN A 105 -10.09 -6.57 8.80
C GLN A 105 -11.44 -5.99 9.24
N GLU A 106 -11.97 -6.46 10.36
CA GLU A 106 -13.31 -6.11 10.88
C GLU A 106 -13.45 -4.61 11.09
N GLY A 107 -12.41 -3.94 11.57
CA GLY A 107 -12.42 -2.48 11.79
C GLY A 107 -12.57 -1.71 10.48
N TRP A 108 -11.96 -2.17 9.39
CA TRP A 108 -12.12 -1.56 8.07
C TRP A 108 -13.52 -1.80 7.52
N PHE A 109 -14.05 -3.01 7.68
CA PHE A 109 -15.42 -3.31 7.24
C PHE A 109 -16.44 -2.44 7.97
N LEU A 110 -16.30 -2.28 9.29
CA LEU A 110 -17.16 -1.39 10.08
C LEU A 110 -16.97 0.08 9.68
N TRP A 111 -15.73 0.51 9.40
CA TRP A 111 -15.41 1.87 8.95
C TRP A 111 -16.10 2.24 7.62
N LEU A 112 -16.17 1.30 6.67
CA LEU A 112 -16.81 1.50 5.37
C LEU A 112 -18.29 1.89 5.49
N PHE A 113 -18.96 1.46 6.56
CA PHE A 113 -20.37 1.74 6.83
C PHE A 113 -20.61 2.81 7.92
N ASP A 114 -19.56 3.52 8.35
CA ASP A 114 -19.59 4.47 9.48
C ASP A 114 -20.06 3.83 10.79
N ARG A 115 -19.63 2.58 11.04
CA ARG A 115 -19.95 1.79 12.25
C ARG A 115 -18.73 1.44 13.08
N ASN A 116 -17.58 2.04 12.79
CA ASN A 116 -16.38 1.97 13.61
C ASN A 116 -16.28 3.22 14.49
N ALA A 117 -16.53 3.08 15.80
CA ALA A 117 -16.57 4.23 16.72
C ALA A 117 -15.22 4.97 16.86
N ASP A 118 -14.11 4.27 16.62
CA ASP A 118 -12.77 4.86 16.72
C ASP A 118 -12.36 5.59 15.44
N HIS A 119 -13.06 5.34 14.33
CA HIS A 119 -12.75 5.88 13.00
C HIS A 119 -14.07 6.24 12.28
N LEU A 120 -14.61 7.43 12.54
CA LEU A 120 -15.81 7.93 11.86
C LEU A 120 -15.39 9.00 10.84
N HIS A 121 -15.51 8.67 9.55
CA HIS A 121 -15.02 9.52 8.47
C HIS A 121 -16.09 9.83 7.41
N GLU A 122 -17.37 9.63 7.71
CA GLU A 122 -18.48 9.88 6.77
C GLU A 122 -18.33 9.09 5.46
N SER A 123 -17.81 7.87 5.55
CA SER A 123 -17.52 6.97 4.43
C SER A 123 -18.75 6.79 3.54
N VAL A 124 -19.93 6.59 4.14
CA VAL A 124 -21.18 6.39 3.41
C VAL A 124 -21.61 7.65 2.68
N GLN A 125 -21.43 8.82 3.29
CA GLN A 125 -21.76 10.09 2.66
C GLN A 125 -20.86 10.35 1.45
N LYS A 126 -19.55 10.12 1.58
CA LYS A 126 -18.59 10.28 0.49
C LYS A 126 -18.91 9.37 -0.69
N MET A 127 -19.18 8.09 -0.43
CA MET A 127 -19.60 7.14 -1.47
C MET A 127 -20.89 7.57 -2.18
N ARG A 128 -21.89 8.05 -1.44
CA ARG A 128 -23.15 8.55 -2.03
C ARG A 128 -22.94 9.82 -2.85
N ALA A 129 -22.01 10.70 -2.44
CA ALA A 129 -21.76 11.97 -3.12
C ALA A 129 -21.24 11.81 -4.56
N VAL A 130 -20.61 10.66 -4.86
CA VAL A 130 -20.05 10.37 -6.19
C VAL A 130 -20.84 9.33 -6.98
N ASP A 131 -21.99 8.87 -6.45
CA ASP A 131 -22.77 7.77 -7.02
C ASP A 131 -21.90 6.54 -7.33
N PHE A 132 -21.14 6.10 -6.32
CA PHE A 132 -20.13 5.05 -6.45
C PHE A 132 -20.66 3.73 -7.03
N ASP A 133 -21.95 3.42 -6.83
CA ASP A 133 -22.60 2.18 -7.26
C ASP A 133 -23.22 2.29 -8.67
N SER A 134 -23.08 3.45 -9.32
CA SER A 134 -23.57 3.67 -10.68
C SER A 134 -22.93 2.72 -11.69
N GLN A 135 -23.64 2.49 -12.79
CA GLN A 135 -23.09 1.72 -13.92
C GLN A 135 -21.79 2.35 -14.45
N LEU A 136 -21.68 3.69 -14.44
CA LEU A 136 -20.49 4.39 -14.89
C LEU A 136 -19.26 4.03 -14.03
N TRP A 137 -19.38 4.12 -12.70
CA TRP A 137 -18.30 3.76 -11.78
C TRP A 137 -17.94 2.28 -11.85
N ARG A 138 -18.93 1.40 -11.94
CA ARG A 138 -18.72 -0.04 -12.07
C ARG A 138 -17.98 -0.40 -13.35
N ILE A 139 -18.36 0.20 -14.49
CA ILE A 139 -17.66 -0.01 -15.76
C ILE A 139 -16.25 0.56 -15.70
N HIS A 140 -16.06 1.74 -15.10
CA HIS A 140 -14.75 2.39 -15.03
C HIS A 140 -13.72 1.56 -14.25
N TYR A 141 -14.13 0.94 -13.14
CA TYR A 141 -13.25 0.16 -12.27
C TYR A 141 -13.27 -1.35 -12.53
N ALA A 142 -14.06 -1.84 -13.49
CA ALA A 142 -14.12 -3.26 -13.82
C ALA A 142 -12.74 -3.82 -14.19
N GLY A 143 -12.35 -4.94 -13.58
CA GLY A 143 -11.07 -5.60 -13.79
C GLY A 143 -9.88 -4.95 -13.08
N THR A 144 -10.10 -3.91 -12.26
CA THR A 144 -9.05 -3.27 -11.45
C THR A 144 -9.13 -3.72 -9.98
N ILE A 145 -8.09 -3.45 -9.18
CA ILE A 145 -8.09 -3.73 -7.73
C ILE A 145 -9.28 -3.08 -6.99
N TRP A 146 -9.78 -1.95 -7.52
CA TRP A 146 -10.86 -1.18 -6.92
C TRP A 146 -12.25 -1.76 -7.18
N GLU A 147 -12.40 -2.69 -8.13
CA GLU A 147 -13.64 -3.46 -8.31
C GLU A 147 -14.03 -4.20 -7.01
N ASN A 148 -13.04 -4.57 -6.20
CA ASN A 148 -13.24 -5.24 -4.92
C ASN A 148 -14.14 -4.45 -3.97
N LEU A 149 -14.28 -3.12 -4.11
CA LEU A 149 -15.25 -2.33 -3.33
C LEU A 149 -16.64 -2.96 -3.40
N TYR A 150 -17.08 -3.38 -4.60
CA TYR A 150 -18.45 -3.84 -4.84
C TYR A 150 -18.77 -5.21 -4.21
N THR A 151 -17.72 -5.96 -3.85
CA THR A 151 -17.85 -7.16 -3.00
C THR A 151 -18.41 -6.79 -1.63
N TYR A 152 -18.08 -5.61 -1.11
CA TYR A 152 -18.44 -5.18 0.24
C TYR A 152 -19.55 -4.13 0.28
N ALA A 153 -19.51 -3.14 -0.64
CA ALA A 153 -20.44 -2.03 -0.67
C ALA A 153 -21.20 -1.95 -2.00
N THR A 154 -22.52 -1.87 -1.88
CA THR A 154 -23.47 -1.42 -2.90
C THR A 154 -24.49 -0.55 -2.17
N SER A 155 -25.34 0.17 -2.89
CA SER A 155 -26.39 0.99 -2.28
C SER A 155 -27.27 0.16 -1.33
N ASP A 156 -27.65 -1.04 -1.75
CA ASP A 156 -28.44 -1.98 -0.95
C ASP A 156 -27.66 -2.54 0.24
N LYS A 157 -26.39 -2.91 0.05
CA LYS A 157 -25.55 -3.41 1.15
C LYS A 157 -25.35 -2.33 2.21
N ILE A 158 -25.09 -1.08 1.80
CA ILE A 158 -24.96 0.05 2.73
C ILE A 158 -26.26 0.20 3.53
N ALA A 159 -27.43 0.26 2.87
CA ALA A 159 -28.70 0.39 3.56
C ALA A 159 -28.94 -0.75 4.56
N ARG A 160 -28.65 -2.00 4.16
CA ARG A 160 -28.72 -3.17 5.02
C ARG A 160 -27.79 -3.04 6.24
N MET A 161 -26.50 -2.78 6.03
CA MET A 161 -25.51 -2.71 7.11
C MET A 161 -25.81 -1.56 8.08
N GLN A 162 -26.23 -0.39 7.58
CA GLN A 162 -26.59 0.75 8.44
C GLN A 162 -27.82 0.46 9.30
N SER A 163 -28.75 -0.38 8.85
CA SER A 163 -29.96 -0.76 9.62
C SER A 163 -29.71 -1.82 10.71
N MET A 164 -28.57 -2.51 10.68
CA MET A 164 -28.27 -3.59 11.63
C MET A 164 -27.99 -3.05 13.03
N SER A 165 -28.29 -3.89 14.03
CA SER A 165 -27.78 -3.69 15.39
C SER A 165 -26.24 -3.78 15.42
N ASP A 166 -25.60 -3.14 16.41
CA ASP A 166 -24.13 -3.22 16.57
C ASP A 166 -23.65 -4.67 16.72
N LYS A 167 -24.45 -5.51 17.38
CA LYS A 167 -24.13 -6.93 17.56
C LYS A 167 -24.14 -7.68 16.22
N ASP A 168 -25.15 -7.42 15.39
CA ASP A 168 -25.32 -8.15 14.14
C ASP A 168 -24.30 -7.73 13.09
N ILE A 169 -24.00 -6.43 12.96
CA ILE A 169 -22.99 -5.97 12.01
C ILE A 169 -21.58 -6.45 12.39
N ARG A 170 -21.24 -6.53 13.68
CA ARG A 170 -19.97 -7.11 14.12
C ARG A 170 -19.87 -8.60 13.77
N LYS A 171 -20.97 -9.35 13.89
CA LYS A 171 -21.02 -10.75 13.46
C LYS A 171 -20.85 -10.88 11.94
N GLU A 172 -21.46 -9.99 11.17
CA GLU A 172 -21.28 -9.95 9.71
C GLU A 172 -19.83 -9.59 9.36
N ALA A 173 -19.22 -8.60 10.03
CA ALA A 173 -17.83 -8.20 9.82
C ALA A 173 -16.87 -9.37 10.06
N ALA A 174 -17.01 -10.09 11.17
CA ALA A 174 -16.19 -11.27 11.48
C ALA A 174 -16.29 -12.39 10.42
N LYS A 175 -17.41 -12.46 9.68
CA LYS A 175 -17.61 -13.44 8.61
C LYS A 175 -17.12 -12.96 7.25
N THR A 176 -17.33 -11.68 6.97
CA THR A 176 -17.30 -11.16 5.59
C THR A 176 -16.15 -10.20 5.33
N ALA A 177 -15.57 -9.56 6.35
CA ALA A 177 -14.49 -8.59 6.15
C ALA A 177 -13.31 -9.22 5.39
N PRO A 178 -12.58 -8.41 4.58
CA PRO A 178 -11.44 -8.90 3.84
C PRO A 178 -10.37 -9.48 4.77
N LYS A 179 -9.60 -10.43 4.22
CA LYS A 179 -8.42 -11.04 4.83
C LYS A 179 -7.28 -10.80 3.86
N ASP A 180 -6.15 -10.32 4.36
CA ASP A 180 -4.89 -10.22 3.60
C ASP A 180 -5.11 -9.63 2.19
N SER A 181 -5.81 -8.49 2.10
CA SER A 181 -6.25 -7.95 0.80
C SER A 181 -5.20 -7.11 0.07
N ASN A 182 -4.12 -6.75 0.76
CA ASN A 182 -3.02 -6.02 0.14
C ASN A 182 -2.00 -7.01 -0.41
N GLU A 183 -1.50 -6.75 -1.61
CA GLU A 183 -0.53 -7.59 -2.32
C GLU A 183 0.79 -6.84 -2.48
N MET A 184 1.89 -7.53 -2.21
CA MET A 184 3.24 -7.05 -2.47
C MET A 184 4.05 -8.13 -3.18
N ASN A 185 4.27 -7.97 -4.48
CA ASN A 185 4.92 -8.97 -5.31
C ASN A 185 5.78 -8.38 -6.42
N GLY A 186 6.78 -9.14 -6.90
CA GLY A 186 7.60 -8.69 -8.03
C GLY A 186 8.42 -7.43 -7.72
N ASN A 187 8.87 -7.23 -6.48
CA ASN A 187 9.73 -6.10 -6.09
C ASN A 187 11.16 -6.57 -5.84
N LEU A 188 12.12 -5.65 -6.03
CA LEU A 188 13.53 -5.83 -5.67
C LEU A 188 13.85 -5.13 -4.35
N PHE A 189 14.56 -5.83 -3.47
CA PHE A 189 15.03 -5.32 -2.19
C PHE A 189 16.56 -5.40 -2.13
N VAL A 190 17.22 -4.26 -1.91
CA VAL A 190 18.68 -4.18 -1.89
C VAL A 190 19.13 -3.60 -0.55
N SER A 191 19.92 -4.35 0.21
CA SER A 191 20.46 -3.89 1.51
C SER A 191 19.36 -3.44 2.50
N ILE A 192 18.27 -4.19 2.59
CA ILE A 192 17.13 -3.88 3.48
C ILE A 192 17.09 -4.85 4.67
N PRO A 193 17.17 -4.37 5.92
CA PRO A 193 17.16 -5.24 7.10
C PRO A 193 15.77 -5.82 7.41
N HIS A 194 14.70 -5.12 7.03
CA HIS A 194 13.32 -5.56 7.23
C HIS A 194 12.46 -5.24 6.00
N ILE A 195 11.97 -6.26 5.29
CA ILE A 195 11.09 -5.99 4.15
C ILE A 195 9.72 -5.51 4.64
N THR A 196 9.13 -6.21 5.60
CA THR A 196 7.79 -5.90 6.13
C THR A 196 7.82 -5.68 7.64
N SER A 197 6.95 -4.82 8.15
CA SER A 197 6.64 -4.72 9.58
C SER A 197 5.14 -4.54 9.87
N GLY A 198 4.66 -5.11 10.97
CA GLY A 198 3.26 -4.98 11.41
C GLY A 198 2.34 -6.09 10.91
N GLY A 199 1.15 -5.72 10.45
CA GLY A 199 0.08 -6.61 9.99
C GLY A 199 0.43 -7.40 8.71
N SER A 200 -0.51 -8.21 8.24
CA SER A 200 -0.30 -9.11 7.09
C SER A 200 -0.63 -8.49 5.74
N CYS A 201 0.17 -8.84 4.74
CA CYS A 201 -0.11 -8.69 3.32
C CYS A 201 0.23 -10.01 2.62
N ASN A 202 -0.31 -10.25 1.43
CA ASN A 202 0.15 -11.33 0.58
C ASN A 202 1.51 -10.93 0.01
N PHE A 203 2.54 -11.69 0.34
CA PHE A 203 3.91 -11.40 -0.03
C PHE A 203 4.49 -12.59 -0.80
N HIS A 204 4.79 -12.40 -2.08
CA HIS A 204 5.28 -13.46 -2.96
C HIS A 204 6.07 -12.89 -4.14
N ASP A 205 6.88 -13.73 -4.80
CA ASP A 205 7.60 -13.36 -6.03
C ASP A 205 8.48 -12.11 -5.94
N ASN A 206 8.93 -11.74 -4.74
CA ASN A 206 9.89 -10.66 -4.55
C ASN A 206 11.32 -11.20 -4.44
N LEU A 207 12.31 -10.37 -4.76
CA LEU A 207 13.71 -10.75 -4.80
C LEU A 207 14.56 -9.84 -3.91
N GLU A 208 15.28 -10.43 -2.96
CA GLU A 208 16.42 -9.78 -2.33
C GLU A 208 17.60 -9.83 -3.32
N ALA A 209 17.99 -8.65 -3.82
CA ALA A 209 18.95 -8.48 -4.90
C ALA A 209 20.31 -8.01 -4.37
N ASP A 210 21.38 -8.56 -4.92
CA ASP A 210 22.75 -8.13 -4.60
C ASP A 210 23.04 -6.76 -5.23
N PRO A 211 23.70 -5.82 -4.52
CA PRO A 211 24.05 -4.52 -5.08
C PRO A 211 24.87 -4.58 -6.38
N SER A 212 25.66 -5.64 -6.61
CA SER A 212 26.45 -5.82 -7.84
C SER A 212 25.63 -6.05 -9.10
N LEU A 213 24.31 -6.28 -8.97
CA LEU A 213 23.40 -6.36 -10.12
C LEU A 213 23.12 -4.98 -10.74
N PHE A 214 23.49 -3.89 -10.05
CA PHE A 214 23.26 -2.52 -10.46
C PHE A 214 24.55 -1.86 -10.94
N LYS A 215 24.42 -0.84 -11.81
CA LYS A 215 25.57 -0.19 -12.47
C LYS A 215 26.52 0.51 -11.50
N ASP A 216 26.00 1.34 -10.60
CA ASP A 216 26.81 2.10 -9.63
C ASP A 216 25.98 2.53 -8.42
N PRO A 217 25.55 1.59 -7.56
CA PRO A 217 24.67 1.90 -6.42
C PRO A 217 25.30 2.87 -5.42
N GLU A 218 26.64 2.92 -5.30
CA GLU A 218 27.36 3.85 -4.43
C GLU A 218 27.13 5.32 -4.83
N HIS A 219 26.96 5.59 -6.12
CA HIS A 219 26.63 6.92 -6.66
C HIS A 219 25.14 7.06 -7.01
N ASN A 220 24.30 6.20 -6.43
CA ASN A 220 22.87 6.07 -6.72
C ASN A 220 22.55 5.73 -8.18
N ASP A 221 23.36 5.02 -8.95
CA ASP A 221 22.91 4.45 -10.23
C ASP A 221 22.32 3.04 -10.01
N TRP A 222 20.99 3.00 -9.89
CA TRP A 222 20.20 1.79 -9.67
C TRP A 222 19.67 1.17 -10.97
N GLU A 223 20.22 1.54 -12.13
CA GLU A 223 19.98 0.78 -13.36
C GLU A 223 20.62 -0.60 -13.25
N LEU A 224 19.90 -1.63 -13.69
CA LEU A 224 20.46 -2.99 -13.77
C LEU A 224 21.59 -3.03 -14.82
N THR A 225 22.64 -3.81 -14.53
CA THR A 225 23.62 -4.24 -15.53
C THR A 225 22.98 -5.23 -16.51
N ALA A 226 23.67 -5.59 -17.59
CA ALA A 226 23.15 -6.60 -18.52
C ALA A 226 22.99 -7.96 -17.82
N GLU A 227 23.97 -8.33 -17.00
CA GLU A 227 23.96 -9.54 -16.19
C GLU A 227 22.90 -9.46 -15.08
N GLY A 228 22.73 -8.28 -14.47
CA GLY A 228 21.68 -8.05 -13.48
C GLY A 228 20.28 -8.18 -14.06
N LEU A 229 20.06 -7.71 -15.28
CA LEU A 229 18.80 -7.88 -16.00
C LEU A 229 18.50 -9.36 -16.25
N GLU A 230 19.47 -10.11 -16.80
CA GLU A 230 19.30 -11.55 -17.06
C GLU A 230 19.01 -12.33 -15.77
N PHE A 231 19.68 -11.97 -14.67
CA PHE A 231 19.44 -12.58 -13.36
C PHE A 231 18.03 -12.27 -12.84
N VAL A 232 17.61 -11.00 -12.89
CA VAL A 232 16.29 -10.56 -12.40
C VAL A 232 15.16 -11.19 -13.22
N GLU A 233 15.29 -11.26 -14.55
CA GLU A 233 14.30 -11.91 -15.42
C GLU A 233 14.06 -13.38 -15.05
N LYS A 234 15.10 -14.06 -14.55
CA LYS A 234 15.03 -15.45 -14.11
C LYS A 234 14.45 -15.62 -12.71
N GLU A 235 14.89 -14.81 -11.75
CA GLU A 235 14.58 -15.00 -10.32
C GLU A 235 13.36 -14.19 -9.85
N CYS A 236 12.98 -13.13 -10.57
CA CYS A 236 11.80 -12.30 -10.32
C CYS A 236 11.03 -12.09 -11.63
N PRO A 237 10.43 -13.15 -12.19
CA PRO A 237 9.80 -13.11 -13.50
C PRO A 237 8.66 -12.08 -13.52
N GLY A 238 8.62 -11.26 -14.57
CA GLY A 238 7.65 -10.18 -14.72
C GLY A 238 8.10 -8.83 -14.15
N PHE A 239 9.28 -8.75 -13.53
CA PHE A 239 9.90 -7.47 -13.23
C PHE A 239 10.28 -6.74 -14.54
N GLU A 240 9.81 -5.51 -14.69
CA GLU A 240 10.14 -4.60 -15.78
C GLU A 240 11.16 -3.57 -15.29
N PRO A 241 12.30 -3.40 -15.99
CA PRO A 241 13.28 -2.37 -15.65
C PRO A 241 12.65 -0.98 -15.53
N LEU A 242 13.04 -0.26 -14.48
CA LEU A 242 12.46 1.06 -14.22
C LEU A 242 12.84 2.06 -15.33
N PRO A 243 11.94 2.96 -15.73
CA PRO A 243 12.21 3.94 -16.78
C PRO A 243 12.97 5.16 -16.22
N PHE A 244 14.22 4.97 -15.79
CA PHE A 244 15.01 6.00 -15.09
C PHE A 244 15.11 7.35 -15.81
N SER A 245 15.12 7.35 -17.14
CA SER A 245 15.11 8.57 -17.96
C SER A 245 13.84 9.43 -17.80
N SER A 246 12.76 8.84 -17.29
CA SER A 246 11.47 9.48 -17.03
C SER A 246 11.24 9.75 -15.54
N MET A 247 12.13 9.27 -14.67
CA MET A 247 12.12 9.54 -13.23
C MET A 247 12.95 10.80 -13.02
N GLY A 248 12.45 11.78 -12.25
CA GLY A 248 13.10 13.08 -12.04
C GLY A 248 14.41 13.02 -11.25
N ARG A 249 15.43 12.33 -11.76
CA ARG A 249 16.80 12.32 -11.22
C ARG A 249 17.47 13.60 -11.72
N GLU A 250 17.93 14.45 -10.81
CA GLU A 250 18.81 15.54 -11.21
C GLU A 250 20.07 14.90 -11.83
N GLY A 251 20.38 15.28 -13.08
CA GLY A 251 21.53 14.78 -13.83
C GLY A 251 22.85 15.42 -13.45
#